data_AF-A0A352Y441-F1
#
_entry.id   AF-A0A352Y441-F1
#
_cell.length_a   1.000
_cell.length_b   1.000
_cell.length_c   1.000
_cell.angle_alpha   90.00
_cell.angle_beta   90.00
_cell.angle_gamma   90.00
#
_symmetry.space_group_name_H-M   'P 1'
#
loop_
_entity.id
_entity.type
_entity.pdbx_description
1 polymer ?
#
loop_
_entity_poly.entity_id
_entity_poly.type
_entity_poly.pdbx_seq_one_letter_code
_entity_poly.pdbx_strand_id
1 'polypeptide(L)' 'SMTKPITAAATMILLEECKLRLDEPVDALLPELAERQVLKRLDGPLDETVPAKRPITVRDLLTFRMGFGQMMAPPDA' A
#
# COMPACT_ATOMS: atom_id res chain seq x y z
N SER A 1 6.99 -14.07 7.25
CA SER A 1 5.69 -14.03 7.96
C SER A 1 4.71 -14.91 7.21
N MET A 2 4.10 -15.88 7.89
CA MET A 2 3.14 -16.82 7.30
C MET A 2 1.70 -16.28 7.19
N THR A 3 1.39 -15.16 7.84
CA THR A 3 0.05 -14.54 7.78
C THR A 3 -0.27 -13.99 6.39
N LYS A 4 0.74 -13.47 5.68
CA LYS A 4 0.59 -12.85 4.35
C LYS A 4 -0.11 -13.76 3.32
N PRO A 5 0.33 -15.02 3.08
CA PRO A 5 -0.37 -15.90 2.14
C PRO A 5 -1.80 -16.25 2.57
N ILE A 6 -2.08 -16.32 3.88
CA ILE A 6 -3.44 -16.56 4.38
C ILE A 6 -4.34 -15.35 4.05
N THR A 7 -3.88 -14.13 4.32
CA THR A 7 -4.62 -12.90 3.96
C THR A 7 -4.78 -12.74 2.44
N ALA A 8 -3.75 -13.12 1.67
CA ALA A 8 -3.84 -13.11 0.21
C ALA A 8 -4.92 -14.07 -0.29
N ALA A 9 -4.98 -15.30 0.23
CA ALA A 9 -6.03 -16.26 -0.13
C ALA A 9 -7.44 -15.74 0.21
N ALA A 10 -7.63 -15.15 1.39
CA ALA A 10 -8.90 -14.51 1.76
C ALA A 10 -9.29 -13.37 0.80
N THR A 11 -8.32 -12.57 0.36
CA THR A 11 -8.54 -11.49 -0.63
C THR A 11 -8.94 -12.06 -1.99
N MET A 12 -8.36 -13.20 -2.40
CA MET A 12 -8.71 -13.88 -3.66
C MET A 12 -10.14 -14.43 -3.65
N ILE A 13 -10.63 -14.94 -2.51
CA ILE A 13 -12.04 -15.38 -2.38
C ILE A 13 -12.99 -14.20 -2.64
N LEU A 14 -12.70 -13.01 -2.08
CA LEU A 14 -13.51 -11.82 -2.32
C LEU A 14 -13.45 -11.31 -3.77
N LEU A 15 -12.34 -11.54 -4.47
CA LEU A 15 -12.24 -11.28 -5.92
C LEU A 15 -13.13 -12.24 -6.71
N GLU A 16 -13.14 -13.54 -6.36
CA GLU A 16 -14.02 -14.53 -6.99
C GLU A 16 -15.50 -14.21 -6.76
N GLU A 17 -15.87 -13.70 -5.59
CA GLU A 17 -17.21 -13.24 -5.26
C GLU A 17 -17.57 -11.87 -5.86
N CYS A 18 -16.69 -11.28 -6.69
CA CYS A 18 -16.85 -9.96 -7.29
C CYS A 18 -17.08 -8.83 -6.26
N LYS A 19 -16.61 -9.01 -5.02
CA LYS A 19 -16.65 -7.99 -3.97
C LYS A 19 -15.48 -7.01 -4.03
N LEU A 20 -14.39 -7.43 -4.65
CA LEU A 20 -13.20 -6.63 -4.93
C LEU A 20 -12.83 -6.75 -6.40
N ARG A 21 -11.96 -5.84 -6.87
CA ARG A 21 -11.27 -5.98 -8.16
C ARG A 21 -9.78 -5.64 -7.99
N LEU A 22 -8.91 -6.35 -8.68
CA LEU A 22 -7.46 -6.21 -8.50
C LEU A 22 -6.96 -4.79 -8.81
N ASP A 23 -7.53 -4.17 -9.84
CA ASP A 23 -7.07 -2.87 -10.35
C ASP A 23 -7.95 -1.70 -9.87
N GLU A 24 -8.85 -1.95 -8.92
CA GLU A 24 -9.66 -0.91 -8.29
C GLU A 24 -8.89 -0.20 -7.15
N PRO A 25 -9.00 1.13 -7.03
CA PRO A 25 -8.46 1.87 -5.90
C PRO A 25 -9.03 1.38 -4.57
N VAL A 26 -8.18 1.27 -3.55
CA VAL A 26 -8.63 0.84 -2.22
C VAL A 26 -9.27 1.95 -1.39
N ASP A 27 -9.33 3.17 -1.92
CA ASP A 27 -9.68 4.38 -1.18
C ASP A 27 -11.12 4.34 -0.62
N ALA A 28 -12.04 3.62 -1.27
CA ALA A 28 -13.41 3.43 -0.76
C ALA A 28 -13.47 2.54 0.49
N LEU A 29 -12.51 1.62 0.64
CA LEU A 29 -12.40 0.71 1.78
C LEU A 29 -11.45 1.24 2.85
N LEU A 30 -10.43 2.00 2.43
CA LEU A 30 -9.33 2.51 3.24
C LEU A 30 -9.14 4.01 2.95
N PRO A 31 -10.11 4.87 3.35
CA PRO A 31 -10.07 6.30 3.06
C PRO A 31 -8.89 7.03 3.72
N GLU A 32 -8.31 6.48 4.79
CA GLU A 32 -7.08 6.97 5.40
C GLU A 32 -5.86 6.84 4.48
N LEU A 33 -5.98 5.97 3.47
CA LEU A 33 -5.01 5.86 2.42
C LEU A 33 -5.39 6.76 1.22
N ALA A 34 -6.49 7.51 1.18
CA ALA A 34 -6.70 8.44 0.05
C ALA A 34 -5.66 9.59 0.05
N GLU A 35 -5.42 10.22 -1.12
CA GLU A 35 -4.63 11.48 -1.25
C GLU A 35 -3.24 11.49 -0.56
N ARG A 36 -2.57 10.33 -0.59
CA ARG A 36 -1.27 10.08 0.08
C ARG A 36 -0.22 11.08 -0.37
N GLN A 37 0.57 11.54 0.60
CA GLN A 37 1.81 12.26 0.36
C GLN A 37 3.00 11.31 0.47
N VAL A 38 3.97 11.45 -0.43
CA VAL A 38 5.17 10.62 -0.55
C VAL A 38 6.38 11.47 -0.24
N LEU A 39 7.23 11.03 0.68
CA LEU A 39 8.49 11.70 0.99
C LEU A 39 9.37 11.79 -0.26
N LYS A 40 9.93 12.97 -0.52
CA LYS A 40 10.88 13.16 -1.64
C LYS A 40 12.20 12.45 -1.40
N ARG A 41 12.62 12.39 -0.13
CA ARG A 41 13.86 11.79 0.33
C ARG A 41 13.63 11.05 1.65
N LEU A 42 14.29 9.91 1.81
CA LEU A 42 14.17 9.09 3.02
C LEU A 42 14.74 9.78 4.26
N ASP A 43 15.81 10.56 4.08
CA ASP A 43 16.52 11.32 5.11
C ASP A 43 16.05 12.77 5.25
N GLY A 44 15.01 13.15 4.49
CA GLY A 44 14.51 14.52 4.45
C GLY A 44 13.50 14.84 5.56
N PRO A 45 13.13 16.13 5.73
CA PRO A 45 12.05 16.55 6.60
C PRO A 45 10.71 15.86 6.24
N LEU A 46 9.88 15.54 7.25
CA LEU A 46 8.62 14.82 7.06
C LEU A 46 7.55 15.60 6.28
N ASP A 47 7.66 16.93 6.27
CA ASP A 47 6.80 17.83 5.50
C ASP A 47 7.26 17.98 4.04
N GLU A 48 8.49 17.54 3.70
CA GLU A 48 9.01 17.59 2.33
C GLU A 48 8.49 16.42 1.48
N THR A 49 7.24 16.55 1.05
CA THR A 49 6.51 15.52 0.32
C THR A 49 6.06 15.96 -1.07
N VAL A 50 5.60 15.00 -1.86
CA VAL A 50 4.86 15.20 -3.10
C VAL A 50 3.60 14.34 -3.11
N PRO A 51 2.52 14.74 -3.79
CA PRO A 51 1.36 13.88 -3.98
C PRO A 51 1.74 12.55 -4.65
N ALA A 52 1.12 11.46 -4.23
CA ALA A 52 1.25 10.18 -4.91
C ALA A 52 0.76 10.28 -6.36
N LYS A 53 1.47 9.64 -7.30
CA LYS A 53 1.18 9.74 -8.74
C LYS A 53 -0.13 9.05 -9.17
N ARG A 54 -0.61 8.10 -8.37
CA ARG A 54 -1.84 7.34 -8.60
C ARG A 54 -2.32 6.72 -7.28
N PRO A 55 -3.61 6.32 -7.19
CA PRO A 55 -4.11 5.53 -6.07
C PRO A 55 -3.45 4.15 -5.94
N ILE A 56 -3.43 3.60 -4.73
CA ILE A 56 -3.08 2.20 -4.44
C ILE A 56 -4.24 1.30 -4.85
N THR A 57 -3.93 0.20 -5.54
CA THR A 57 -4.90 -0.84 -5.90
C THR A 57 -4.80 -2.06 -4.99
N VAL A 58 -5.81 -2.92 -5.00
CA VAL A 58 -5.76 -4.23 -4.31
C VAL A 58 -4.53 -5.03 -4.76
N ARG A 59 -4.21 -5.01 -6.06
CA ARG A 59 -3.02 -5.66 -6.63
C ARG A 59 -1.74 -5.11 -6.02
N ASP A 60 -1.63 -3.80 -5.80
CA ASP A 60 -0.44 -3.21 -5.21
C ASP A 60 -0.22 -3.68 -3.76
N LEU A 61 -1.29 -3.84 -2.98
CA LEU A 61 -1.23 -4.39 -1.62
C LEU A 61 -0.76 -5.84 -1.61
N LEU A 62 -1.31 -6.69 -2.50
CA LEU A 62 -0.94 -8.10 -2.59
C LEU A 62 0.49 -8.32 -3.11
N THR A 63 1.04 -7.35 -3.85
CA THR A 63 2.35 -7.48 -4.53
C THR A 63 3.43 -6.58 -3.96
N PHE A 64 3.20 -5.91 -2.82
CA PHE A 64 4.16 -5.01 -2.17
C PHE A 64 4.62 -3.84 -3.06
N ARG A 65 3.74 -3.32 -3.92
CA ARG A 65 4.01 -2.17 -4.82
C ARG A 65 3.28 -0.90 -4.41
N MET A 66 2.81 -0.85 -3.17
CA MET A 66 1.96 0.20 -2.67
C MET A 66 2.71 1.44 -2.16
N GLY A 67 4.04 1.47 -2.33
CA GLY A 67 4.88 2.64 -2.04
C GLY A 67 5.40 2.74 -0.60
N PHE A 68 5.01 1.82 0.30
CA PHE A 68 5.55 1.79 1.66
C PHE A 68 6.91 1.08 1.72
N GLY A 69 7.89 1.78 2.29
CA GLY A 69 9.17 1.18 2.70
C GLY A 69 9.10 0.65 4.13
N GLN A 70 9.98 -0.30 4.46
CA GLN A 70 10.24 -0.70 5.84
C GLN A 70 11.70 -0.40 6.17
N MET A 71 11.93 0.42 7.20
CA MET A 71 13.26 0.54 7.81
C MET A 71 13.43 -0.64 8.77
N MET A 72 14.29 -1.59 8.38
CA MET A 72 14.60 -2.79 9.17
C MET A 72 15.74 -2.56 10.17
N ALA A 73 16.44 -1.43 10.06
CA ALA A 73 17.47 -0.94 10.96
C ALA A 73 17.40 0.61 10.98
N PRO A 74 17.94 1.26 12.03
CA PRO A 74 18.06 2.72 12.05
C PRO A 74 18.88 3.24 10.86
N PRO A 75 18.61 4.45 10.34
CA PRO A 75 19.37 5.02 9.23
C PRO A 75 20.87 5.19 9.52
N ASP A 76 21.22 5.22 10.81
CA ASP A 76 22.56 5.56 11.32
C ASP A 76 23.33 4.31 11.80
N ALA A 77 22.84 3.11 11.50
CA ALA A 77 23.45 1.83 11.88
C ALA A 77 24.50 1.32 10.87
#